data_AF-A0ABD6E764-F1
#
_entry.id   AF-A0ABD6E764-F1
#
_cell.length_a   1.000
_cell.length_b   1.000
_cell.length_c   1.000
_cell.angle_alpha   90.00
_cell.angle_beta   90.00
_cell.angle_gamma   90.00
#
_symmetry.space_group_name_H-M   'P 1'
#
loop_
_entity.id
_entity.type
_entity.pdbx_description
1 polymer ?
#
loop_
_entity_poly.entity_id
_entity_poly.type
_entity_poly.pdbx_seq_one_letter_code
_entity_poly.pdbx_strand_id
1 'polypeptide(L)'
;PEIKTHIIDDNQYKKQLEVKITGLISNLKIIEKKVIQINIKKEICDTCSKQFGGYHEAIIQIRADKRNLKLEEIEGIYTFVMDYIKNLQNKGNKKIFIADFEKKESGITFFLSDNSISLSIIKKIQEIYAGDIKRSSKNIGMKDSKQIYRMTYLLRLYPFTEGEILSNKEKYFYIKKISKNKIHLVNLVQWTENIFDVKELHNFVIKGGNEFVKNMIFVSQTNDEVQIMDQNNYNIHVIKKPKKILFDNDMIKIIQIQDKIFLFPISL
;
A
#
# COMPACT_ATOMS: atom_id res chain seq x y z
N PRO A 1 50.84 -7.89 6.02
CA PRO A 1 50.86 -9.19 6.74
C PRO A 1 49.70 -10.04 6.25
N GLU A 2 49.92 -11.31 5.95
CA GLU A 2 48.90 -12.26 5.54
C GLU A 2 48.41 -13.00 6.79
N ILE A 3 47.10 -12.99 7.03
CA ILE A 3 46.48 -13.67 8.18
C ILE A 3 45.65 -14.82 7.63
N LYS A 4 45.91 -16.03 8.12
CA LYS A 4 45.10 -17.24 7.85
C LYS A 4 44.55 -17.78 9.15
N THR A 5 43.30 -18.20 9.13
CA THR A 5 42.63 -18.82 10.27
C THR A 5 42.19 -20.23 9.93
N HIS A 6 42.34 -21.14 10.88
CA HIS A 6 41.87 -22.52 10.78
C HIS A 6 41.16 -22.90 12.08
N ILE A 7 39.96 -23.46 11.98
CA ILE A 7 39.19 -23.92 13.14
C ILE A 7 39.77 -25.26 13.58
N ILE A 8 40.22 -25.35 14.83
CA ILE A 8 40.80 -26.57 15.42
C ILE A 8 39.75 -27.36 16.19
N ASP A 9 38.90 -26.65 16.93
CA ASP A 9 37.80 -27.22 17.71
C ASP A 9 36.59 -26.29 17.61
N ASP A 10 35.40 -26.88 17.42
CA ASP A 10 34.15 -26.16 17.26
C ASP A 10 33.06 -26.89 18.05
N ASN A 11 32.81 -26.42 19.27
CA ASN A 11 31.68 -26.86 20.05
C ASN A 11 30.75 -25.68 20.35
N GLN A 12 29.55 -26.00 20.81
CA GLN A 12 28.47 -25.02 20.96
C GLN A 12 28.73 -23.87 21.97
N TYR A 13 29.81 -23.92 22.75
CA TYR A 13 30.17 -22.90 23.74
C TYR A 13 31.60 -22.36 23.57
N LYS A 14 32.45 -23.05 22.81
CA LYS A 14 33.86 -22.72 22.64
C LYS A 14 34.30 -23.05 21.23
N LYS A 15 35.05 -22.13 20.64
CA LYS A 15 35.70 -22.31 19.35
C LYS A 15 37.18 -22.03 19.50
N GLN A 16 38.03 -22.96 19.08
CA GLN A 16 39.47 -22.77 19.05
C GLN A 16 39.92 -22.54 17.61
N LEU A 17 40.71 -21.49 17.41
CA LEU A 17 41.21 -21.08 16.11
C LEU A 17 42.73 -21.05 16.15
N GLU A 18 43.38 -21.73 15.21
CA GLU A 18 44.77 -21.43 14.88
C GLU A 18 44.78 -20.17 14.03
N VAL A 19 45.47 -19.13 14.49
CA VAL A 19 45.75 -17.94 13.70
C VAL A 19 47.21 -17.99 13.28
N LYS A 20 47.43 -18.05 11.97
CA LYS A 20 48.74 -17.96 11.34
C LYS A 20 48.93 -16.56 10.79
N ILE A 21 49.92 -15.84 11.28
CA ILE A 21 50.28 -14.49 10.83
C ILE A 21 51.62 -14.59 10.09
N THR A 22 51.64 -14.14 8.84
CA THR A 22 52.85 -14.08 8.03
C THR A 22 53.18 -12.62 7.70
N GLY A 23 54.40 -12.18 7.98
CA GLY A 23 54.81 -10.79 7.78
C GLY A 23 56.29 -10.67 7.43
N LEU A 24 56.73 -9.43 7.15
CA LEU A 24 58.13 -9.08 6.94
C LEU A 24 58.56 -8.13 8.06
N ILE A 25 59.68 -8.41 8.72
CA ILE A 25 60.36 -7.48 9.64
C ILE A 25 61.80 -7.37 9.17
N SER A 26 62.26 -6.16 8.85
CA SER A 26 63.61 -5.91 8.30
C SER A 26 63.95 -6.80 7.10
N ASN A 27 63.01 -6.93 6.15
CA ASN A 27 63.06 -7.84 4.99
C ASN A 27 63.15 -9.35 5.30
N LEU A 28 63.03 -9.77 6.56
CA LEU A 28 62.95 -11.18 6.95
C LEU A 28 61.48 -11.62 7.07
N LYS A 29 61.15 -12.74 6.41
CA LYS A 29 59.81 -13.34 6.49
C LYS A 29 59.63 -14.05 7.83
N ILE A 30 58.66 -13.59 8.62
CA ILE A 30 58.29 -14.17 9.90
C ILE A 30 56.92 -14.83 9.78
N ILE A 31 56.79 -16.03 10.36
CA ILE A 31 55.55 -16.79 10.42
C ILE A 31 55.32 -17.13 11.89
N GLU A 32 54.23 -16.61 12.45
CA GLU A 32 53.81 -16.90 13.82
C GLU A 32 52.48 -17.65 13.82
N LYS A 33 52.34 -18.60 14.73
CA LYS A 33 51.11 -19.38 14.92
C LYS A 33 50.67 -19.29 16.37
N LYS A 34 49.41 -18.95 16.58
CA LYS A 34 48.84 -18.90 17.93
C LYS A 34 47.45 -19.49 17.95
N VAL A 35 47.17 -20.30 18.97
CA VAL A 35 45.82 -20.81 19.24
C VAL A 35 45.07 -19.75 20.06
N ILE A 36 43.93 -19.33 19.55
CA ILE A 36 43.02 -18.40 20.23
C ILE A 36 41.74 -19.15 20.58
N GLN A 37 41.27 -18.97 21.81
CA GLN A 37 39.99 -19.50 22.25
C GLN A 37 38.93 -18.41 22.22
N ILE A 38 37.83 -18.66 21.52
CA ILE A 38 36.61 -17.84 21.54
C ILE A 38 35.59 -18.53 22.42
N ASN A 39 35.14 -17.85 23.47
CA ASN A 39 34.03 -18.31 24.30
C ASN A 39 32.73 -17.73 23.75
N ILE A 40 31.78 -18.60 23.40
CA ILE A 40 30.47 -18.21 22.88
C ILE A 40 29.49 -18.20 24.06
N LYS A 41 29.08 -17.00 24.46
CA LYS A 41 27.97 -16.83 25.42
C LYS A 41 26.67 -16.72 24.63
N LYS A 42 25.75 -17.64 24.87
CA LYS A 42 24.38 -17.56 24.34
C LYS A 42 23.58 -16.63 25.23
N GLU A 43 22.99 -15.59 24.64
CA GLU A 43 22.08 -14.67 25.31
C GLU A 43 20.76 -14.59 24.53
N ILE A 44 19.71 -14.15 25.21
CA ILE A 44 18.42 -13.92 24.55
C ILE A 44 18.57 -12.67 23.68
N CYS A 45 18.20 -12.79 22.41
CA CYS A 45 18.16 -11.63 21.52
C CYS A 45 17.16 -10.60 22.06
N ASP A 46 17.63 -9.37 22.34
CA ASP A 46 16.80 -8.26 22.83
C ASP A 46 15.59 -7.98 21.92
N THR A 47 15.79 -8.10 20.60
CA THR A 47 14.70 -7.92 19.62
C THR A 47 13.65 -9.02 19.74
N CYS A 48 14.08 -10.29 19.80
CA CYS A 48 13.14 -11.40 19.96
C CYS A 48 12.37 -11.27 21.28
N SER A 49 13.06 -10.95 22.37
CA SER A 49 12.44 -10.72 23.68
C SER A 49 11.35 -9.63 23.60
N LYS A 50 11.67 -8.47 23.00
CA LYS A 50 10.70 -7.39 22.79
C LYS A 50 9.53 -7.79 21.91
N GLN A 51 9.78 -8.54 20.84
CA GLN A 51 8.75 -9.00 19.92
C GLN A 51 7.75 -9.91 20.61
N PHE A 52 8.23 -10.97 21.28
CA PHE A 52 7.36 -11.90 22.02
C PHE A 52 6.71 -11.25 23.26
N GLY A 53 7.33 -10.23 23.83
CA GLY A 53 6.77 -9.43 24.91
C GLY A 53 5.72 -8.40 24.48
N GLY A 54 5.37 -8.31 23.18
CA GLY A 54 4.37 -7.38 22.67
C GLY A 54 4.81 -5.91 22.65
N TYR A 55 6.13 -5.65 22.71
CA TYR A 55 6.65 -4.28 22.63
C TYR A 55 6.32 -3.64 21.29
N HIS A 56 5.71 -2.45 21.34
CA HIS A 56 5.44 -1.64 20.15
C HIS A 56 5.46 -0.15 20.49
N GLU A 57 5.96 0.62 19.53
CA GLU A 57 6.02 2.08 19.57
C GLU A 57 4.85 2.71 18.83
N ALA A 58 4.27 1.98 17.87
CA ALA A 58 3.16 2.47 17.08
C ALA A 58 2.13 1.38 16.77
N ILE A 59 0.89 1.83 16.60
CA ILE A 59 -0.25 1.02 16.19
C ILE A 59 -0.77 1.58 14.86
N ILE A 60 -0.90 0.74 13.85
CA ILE A 60 -1.60 1.08 12.60
C ILE A 60 -2.97 0.40 12.63
N GLN A 61 -4.03 1.19 12.50
CA GLN A 61 -5.41 0.71 12.40
C GLN A 61 -5.95 1.05 11.02
N ILE A 62 -6.43 0.05 10.29
CA ILE A 62 -7.09 0.25 9.00
C ILE A 62 -8.57 -0.06 9.16
N ARG A 63 -9.41 0.88 8.75
CA ARG A 63 -10.87 0.81 8.78
C ARG A 63 -11.41 1.32 7.44
N ALA A 64 -12.66 1.02 7.11
CA ALA A 64 -13.35 1.66 5.98
C ALA A 64 -14.51 2.51 6.50
N ASP A 65 -14.81 3.60 5.80
CA ASP A 65 -15.95 4.46 6.11
C ASP A 65 -17.23 3.90 5.47
N LYS A 66 -18.32 3.78 6.25
CA LYS A 66 -19.66 3.32 5.81
C LYS A 66 -19.71 1.94 5.12
N ARG A 67 -18.64 1.15 5.19
CA ARG A 67 -18.56 -0.22 4.70
C ARG A 67 -17.54 -1.02 5.50
N ASN A 68 -17.54 -2.33 5.31
CA ASN A 68 -16.45 -3.19 5.77
C ASN A 68 -15.28 -3.18 4.76
N LEU A 69 -14.08 -3.53 5.24
CA LEU A 69 -12.96 -3.81 4.36
C LEU A 69 -13.28 -5.07 3.53
N LYS A 70 -12.97 -5.01 2.23
CA LYS A 70 -13.05 -6.16 1.33
C LYS A 70 -11.94 -7.15 1.69
N LEU A 71 -12.15 -8.44 1.41
CA LEU A 71 -11.13 -9.47 1.68
C LEU A 71 -9.83 -9.18 0.92
N GLU A 72 -9.93 -8.78 -0.34
CA GLU A 72 -8.80 -8.39 -1.19
C GLU A 72 -8.00 -7.21 -0.60
N GLU A 73 -8.69 -6.21 -0.03
CA GLU A 73 -8.03 -5.07 0.64
C GLU A 73 -7.28 -5.54 1.89
N ILE A 74 -7.87 -6.43 2.68
CA ILE A 74 -7.25 -6.96 3.90
C ILE A 74 -5.98 -7.74 3.54
N GLU A 75 -6.08 -8.65 2.58
CA GLU A 75 -4.96 -9.50 2.13
C GLU A 75 -3.86 -8.69 1.47
N GLY A 76 -4.22 -7.74 0.60
CA GLY A 76 -3.27 -6.86 -0.06
C GLY A 76 -2.52 -5.97 0.91
N ILE A 77 -3.22 -5.40 1.91
CA ILE A 77 -2.58 -4.58 2.95
C ILE A 77 -1.68 -5.44 3.85
N TYR A 78 -2.15 -6.62 4.28
CA TYR A 78 -1.36 -7.52 5.10
C TYR A 78 -0.05 -7.91 4.40
N THR A 79 -0.16 -8.38 3.16
CA THR A 79 1.00 -8.78 2.35
C THR A 79 1.97 -7.61 2.18
N PHE A 80 1.47 -6.43 1.83
CA PHE A 80 2.29 -5.23 1.71
C PHE A 80 3.07 -4.91 2.99
N VAL A 81 2.42 -4.94 4.16
CA VAL A 81 3.08 -4.63 5.44
C VAL A 81 4.15 -5.67 5.77
N MET A 82 3.84 -6.96 5.62
CA MET A 82 4.78 -8.06 5.89
C MET A 82 6.02 -7.96 5.00
N ASP A 83 5.82 -7.76 3.69
CA ASP A 83 6.92 -7.64 2.73
C ASP A 83 7.75 -6.39 2.97
N TYR A 84 7.12 -5.27 3.32
CA TYR A 84 7.82 -4.02 3.62
C TYR A 84 8.77 -4.20 4.81
N ILE A 85 8.29 -4.83 5.89
CA ILE A 85 9.09 -5.09 7.10
C ILE A 85 10.21 -6.09 6.80
N LYS A 86 9.90 -7.19 6.12
CA LYS A 86 10.90 -8.21 5.71
C LYS A 86 12.02 -7.60 4.87
N ASN A 87 11.67 -6.73 3.92
CA ASN A 87 12.65 -6.03 3.09
C ASN A 87 13.57 -5.12 3.90
N LEU A 88 13.06 -4.44 4.94
CA LEU A 88 13.89 -3.63 5.84
C LEU A 88 14.82 -4.49 6.70
N GLN A 89 14.33 -5.63 7.20
CA GLN A 89 15.15 -6.58 7.96
C GLN A 89 16.29 -7.17 7.12
N ASN A 90 16.01 -7.52 5.86
CA ASN A 90 17.01 -8.02 4.91
C ASN A 90 18.11 -6.97 4.61
N LYS A 91 17.77 -5.68 4.70
CA LYS A 91 18.72 -4.55 4.58
C LYS A 91 19.49 -4.27 5.88
N GLY A 92 19.36 -5.11 6.90
CA GLY A 92 20.09 -5.01 8.17
C GLY A 92 19.32 -4.38 9.32
N ASN A 93 18.09 -3.89 9.11
CA ASN A 93 17.30 -3.25 10.17
C ASN A 93 16.55 -4.28 11.02
N LYS A 94 17.28 -5.18 11.68
CA LYS A 94 16.71 -6.30 12.45
C LYS A 94 15.85 -5.86 13.65
N LYS A 95 15.97 -4.61 14.12
CA LYS A 95 15.17 -4.06 15.24
C LYS A 95 13.72 -3.74 14.87
N ILE A 96 13.40 -3.71 13.57
CA ILE A 96 12.05 -3.45 13.07
C ILE A 96 11.30 -4.78 13.00
N PHE A 97 10.16 -4.88 13.68
CA PHE A 97 9.33 -6.06 13.68
C PHE A 97 7.85 -5.71 13.90
N ILE A 98 6.99 -6.66 13.54
CA ILE A 98 5.57 -6.67 13.89
C ILE A 98 5.45 -7.47 15.18
N ALA A 99 4.97 -6.82 16.23
CA ALA A 99 4.76 -7.44 17.53
C ALA A 99 3.49 -8.29 17.53
N ASP A 100 2.44 -7.80 16.87
CA ASP A 100 1.15 -8.49 16.76
C ASP A 100 0.34 -7.98 15.56
N PHE A 101 -0.62 -8.78 15.13
CA PHE A 101 -1.61 -8.48 14.10
C PHE A 101 -2.99 -8.96 14.52
N GLU A 102 -3.95 -8.05 14.56
CA GLU A 102 -5.34 -8.35 14.87
C GLU A 102 -6.24 -8.12 13.64
N LYS A 103 -7.06 -9.12 13.31
CA LYS A 103 -8.16 -9.00 12.37
C LYS A 103 -9.50 -9.08 13.12
N LYS A 104 -10.29 -8.01 13.03
CA LYS A 104 -11.65 -7.92 13.58
C LYS A 104 -12.62 -7.56 12.46
N GLU A 105 -13.91 -7.74 12.69
CA GLU A 105 -14.94 -7.32 11.72
C GLU A 105 -14.83 -5.82 11.38
N SER A 106 -14.53 -5.00 12.39
CA SER A 106 -14.35 -3.56 12.18
C SER A 106 -13.14 -3.20 11.32
N GLY A 107 -12.15 -4.09 11.18
CA GLY A 107 -10.96 -3.90 10.36
C GLY A 107 -9.70 -4.54 10.97
N ILE A 108 -8.52 -4.14 10.47
CA ILE A 108 -7.24 -4.75 10.85
C ILE A 108 -6.34 -3.80 11.64
N THR A 109 -5.48 -4.36 12.49
CA THR A 109 -4.57 -3.60 13.35
C THR A 109 -3.19 -4.25 13.39
N PHE A 110 -2.14 -3.45 13.21
CA PHE A 110 -0.74 -3.88 13.33
C PHE A 110 -0.08 -3.17 14.49
N PHE A 111 0.71 -3.91 15.26
CA PHE A 111 1.53 -3.39 16.34
C PHE A 111 2.99 -3.45 15.91
N LEU A 112 3.66 -2.30 15.82
CA LEU A 112 4.96 -2.16 15.18
C LEU A 112 5.99 -1.59 16.16
N SER A 113 7.21 -2.12 16.07
CA SER A 113 8.31 -1.76 16.97
C SER A 113 8.91 -0.37 16.71
N ASP A 114 8.61 0.25 15.57
CA ASP A 114 9.16 1.55 15.18
C ASP A 114 8.07 2.51 14.67
N ASN A 115 8.04 3.70 15.25
CA ASN A 115 7.07 4.73 14.93
C ASN A 115 7.24 5.37 13.53
N SER A 116 8.49 5.65 13.14
CA SER A 116 8.80 6.31 11.87
C SER A 116 8.45 5.43 10.67
N ILE A 117 8.73 4.14 10.79
CA ILE A 117 8.41 3.11 9.81
C ILE A 117 6.90 2.92 9.74
N SER A 118 6.21 2.94 10.87
CA SER A 118 4.74 2.85 10.90
C SER A 118 4.08 4.01 10.14
N LEU A 119 4.59 5.24 10.31
CA LEU A 119 4.14 6.39 9.55
C LEU A 119 4.40 6.25 8.03
N SER A 120 5.54 5.67 7.66
CA SER A 120 5.87 5.41 6.25
C SER A 120 4.92 4.38 5.63
N ILE A 121 4.67 3.28 6.34
CA ILE A 121 3.77 2.20 5.91
C ILE A 121 2.35 2.75 5.70
N ILE A 122 1.77 3.45 6.67
CA ILE A 122 0.38 3.91 6.55
C ILE A 122 0.19 4.93 5.42
N LYS A 123 1.20 5.77 5.14
CA LYS A 123 1.18 6.69 3.99
C LYS A 123 1.18 5.93 2.67
N LYS A 124 1.98 4.88 2.54
CA LYS A 124 2.00 4.04 1.33
C LYS A 124 0.68 3.29 1.14
N ILE A 125 0.07 2.80 2.22
CA ILE A 125 -1.27 2.21 2.18
C ILE A 125 -2.29 3.26 1.72
N GLN A 126 -2.24 4.48 2.26
CA GLN A 126 -3.11 5.58 1.84
C GLN A 126 -2.96 5.91 0.35
N GLU A 127 -1.75 5.86 -0.19
CA GLU A 127 -1.50 6.11 -1.62
C GLU A 127 -2.14 5.05 -2.52
N ILE A 128 -2.23 3.80 -2.08
CA ILE A 128 -2.78 2.68 -2.86
C ILE A 128 -4.32 2.62 -2.73
N TYR A 129 -4.83 2.73 -1.51
CA TYR A 129 -6.24 2.44 -1.21
C TYR A 129 -7.12 3.68 -1.00
N ALA A 130 -6.51 4.87 -0.94
CA ALA A 130 -7.15 6.16 -0.65
C ALA A 130 -7.89 6.22 0.70
N GLY A 131 -7.74 7.33 1.42
CA GLY A 131 -8.44 7.51 2.70
C GLY A 131 -7.83 8.61 3.56
N ASP A 132 -8.41 8.78 4.75
CA ASP A 132 -7.96 9.78 5.71
C ASP A 132 -7.13 9.17 6.84
N ILE A 133 -5.98 9.77 7.12
CA ILE A 133 -5.12 9.40 8.26
C ILE A 133 -5.41 10.31 9.44
N LYS A 134 -5.80 9.72 10.58
CA LYS A 134 -5.82 10.37 11.89
C LYS A 134 -4.68 9.85 12.76
N ARG A 135 -4.17 10.70 13.64
CA ARG A 135 -3.04 10.40 14.53
C ARG A 135 -3.41 10.75 15.96
N SER A 136 -3.02 9.89 16.90
CA SER A 136 -3.05 10.19 18.33
C SER A 136 -1.80 9.64 18.99
N SER A 137 -1.51 10.15 20.18
CA SER A 137 -0.38 9.70 20.99
C SER A 137 -0.83 9.40 22.41
N LYS A 138 -0.19 8.43 23.05
CA LYS A 138 -0.35 8.13 24.47
C LYS A 138 1.01 8.19 25.14
N ASN A 139 1.14 8.97 26.21
CA ASN A 139 2.33 8.95 27.04
C ASN A 139 2.40 7.60 27.76
N ILE A 140 3.51 6.88 27.61
CA ILE A 140 3.74 5.56 28.21
C ILE A 140 4.84 5.56 29.28
N GLY A 141 5.41 6.72 29.58
CA GLY A 141 6.41 6.86 30.64
C GLY A 141 7.44 7.93 30.35
N MET A 142 8.55 7.87 31.09
CA MET A 142 9.65 8.82 31.00
C MET A 142 10.97 8.07 30.94
N LYS A 143 11.87 8.51 30.05
CA LYS A 143 13.23 8.01 29.92
C LYS A 143 14.17 9.19 29.69
N ASP A 144 15.25 9.26 30.47
CA ASP A 144 16.25 10.33 30.38
C ASP A 144 15.59 11.73 30.43
N SER A 145 14.62 11.89 31.33
CA SER A 145 13.79 13.10 31.50
C SER A 145 12.96 13.52 30.27
N LYS A 146 12.81 12.64 29.28
CA LYS A 146 11.94 12.81 28.11
C LYS A 146 10.75 11.87 28.19
N GLN A 147 9.56 12.40 27.90
CA GLN A 147 8.35 11.58 27.80
C GLN A 147 8.45 10.66 26.57
N ILE A 148 8.11 9.38 26.77
CA ILE A 148 8.01 8.41 25.69
C ILE A 148 6.54 8.29 25.31
N TYR A 149 6.27 8.38 24.00
CA TYR A 149 4.93 8.28 23.45
C TYR A 149 4.79 7.04 22.59
N ARG A 150 3.64 6.37 22.73
CA ARG A 150 3.15 5.39 21.77
C ARG A 150 2.19 6.08 20.81
N MET A 151 2.42 5.92 19.51
CA MET A 151 1.58 6.51 18.47
C MET A 151 0.48 5.57 18.01
N THR A 152 -0.68 6.11 17.66
CA THR A 152 -1.71 5.38 16.92
C THR A 152 -2.01 6.13 15.63
N TYR A 153 -1.96 5.40 14.52
CA TYR A 153 -2.27 5.86 13.19
C TYR A 153 -3.51 5.13 12.70
N LEU A 154 -4.60 5.86 12.50
CA LEU A 154 -5.85 5.32 11.97
C LEU A 154 -6.02 5.77 10.53
N LEU A 155 -6.02 4.84 9.58
CA LEU A 155 -6.43 5.07 8.21
C LEU A 155 -7.88 4.62 8.03
N ARG A 156 -8.75 5.55 7.63
CA ARG A 156 -10.11 5.24 7.18
C ARG A 156 -10.17 5.33 5.66
N LEU A 157 -10.28 4.16 5.02
CA LEU A 157 -10.50 4.07 3.58
C LEU A 157 -11.82 4.72 3.21
N TYR A 158 -11.84 5.38 2.05
CA TYR A 158 -13.07 5.97 1.54
C TYR A 158 -14.08 4.88 1.12
N PRO A 159 -15.39 5.23 1.10
CA PRO A 159 -16.43 4.28 0.73
C PRO A 159 -16.43 3.95 -0.77
N PHE A 160 -15.64 4.67 -1.58
CA PHE A 160 -15.54 4.53 -3.03
C PHE A 160 -14.10 4.31 -3.49
N THR A 161 -13.92 3.78 -4.69
CA THR A 161 -12.62 3.53 -5.34
C THR A 161 -12.54 4.13 -6.74
N GLU A 162 -11.33 4.20 -7.30
CA GLU A 162 -11.14 4.54 -8.72
C GLU A 162 -11.93 3.58 -9.62
N GLY A 163 -12.50 4.08 -10.70
CA GLY A 163 -13.35 3.30 -11.60
C GLY A 163 -14.84 3.29 -11.25
N GLU A 164 -15.22 3.71 -10.05
CA GLU A 164 -16.63 3.80 -9.66
C GLU A 164 -17.30 5.08 -10.19
N ILE A 165 -18.63 5.06 -10.17
CA ILE A 165 -19.52 6.12 -10.63
C ILE A 165 -20.24 6.70 -9.42
N LEU A 166 -20.19 8.02 -9.31
CA LEU A 166 -20.96 8.80 -8.37
C LEU A 166 -22.10 9.52 -9.10
N SER A 167 -23.20 9.75 -8.40
CA SER A 167 -24.28 10.62 -8.87
C SER A 167 -24.50 11.79 -7.91
N ASN A 168 -24.77 12.97 -8.45
CA ASN A 168 -25.25 14.12 -7.69
C ASN A 168 -26.44 14.73 -8.46
N LYS A 169 -27.63 14.69 -7.84
CA LYS A 169 -28.90 14.96 -8.52
C LYS A 169 -29.02 14.07 -9.77
N GLU A 170 -29.23 14.66 -10.94
CA GLU A 170 -29.37 13.93 -12.21
C GLU A 170 -28.06 13.76 -12.99
N LYS A 171 -26.92 14.17 -12.42
CA LYS A 171 -25.61 14.11 -13.07
C LYS A 171 -24.81 12.92 -12.57
N TYR A 172 -24.11 12.26 -13.48
CA TYR A 172 -23.22 11.13 -13.20
C TYR A 172 -21.77 11.50 -13.45
N PHE A 173 -20.89 10.96 -12.61
CA PHE A 173 -19.47 11.27 -12.59
C PHE A 173 -18.66 9.98 -12.44
N TYR A 174 -17.65 9.80 -13.28
CA TYR A 174 -16.69 8.71 -13.16
C TYR A 174 -15.50 9.14 -12.29
N ILE A 175 -15.11 8.29 -11.33
CA ILE A 175 -13.93 8.50 -10.50
C ILE A 175 -12.68 8.09 -11.31
N LYS A 176 -12.02 9.10 -11.89
CA LYS A 176 -10.80 8.88 -12.69
C LYS A 176 -9.59 8.61 -11.82
N LYS A 177 -9.47 9.32 -10.69
CA LYS A 177 -8.32 9.20 -9.79
C LYS A 177 -8.66 9.67 -8.39
N ILE A 178 -8.07 9.04 -7.37
CA ILE A 178 -8.09 9.51 -5.99
C ILE A 178 -6.65 9.70 -5.52
N SER A 179 -6.36 10.84 -4.91
CA SER A 179 -5.04 11.16 -4.38
C SER A 179 -5.17 11.82 -3.02
N LYS A 180 -4.74 11.12 -1.97
CA LYS A 180 -4.92 11.54 -0.57
C LYS A 180 -6.39 11.87 -0.30
N ASN A 181 -6.72 13.16 -0.18
CA ASN A 181 -8.06 13.67 0.08
C ASN A 181 -8.71 14.36 -1.14
N LYS A 182 -8.06 14.31 -2.30
CA LYS A 182 -8.55 14.87 -3.56
C LYS A 182 -9.08 13.78 -4.46
N ILE A 183 -10.19 14.06 -5.13
CA ILE A 183 -10.84 13.15 -6.07
C ILE A 183 -11.06 13.84 -7.41
N HIS A 184 -10.62 13.18 -8.48
CA HIS A 184 -10.78 13.63 -9.86
C HIS A 184 -12.03 12.97 -10.44
N LEU A 185 -13.06 13.78 -10.68
CA LEU A 185 -14.33 13.35 -11.23
C LEU A 185 -14.46 13.82 -12.68
N VAL A 186 -14.95 12.93 -13.54
CA VAL A 186 -15.27 13.23 -14.94
C VAL A 186 -16.78 13.19 -15.11
N ASN A 187 -17.39 14.29 -15.52
CA ASN A 187 -18.81 14.31 -15.86
C ASN A 187 -19.07 13.42 -17.09
N LEU A 188 -19.99 12.46 -16.98
CA LEU A 188 -20.24 11.49 -18.05
C LEU A 188 -20.92 12.05 -19.30
N VAL A 189 -21.53 13.24 -19.21
CA VAL A 189 -22.18 13.89 -20.37
C VAL A 189 -21.22 14.81 -21.10
N GLN A 190 -20.46 15.63 -20.37
CA GLN A 190 -19.64 16.70 -20.94
C GLN A 190 -18.14 16.38 -20.98
N TRP A 191 -17.71 15.31 -20.30
CA TRP A 191 -16.30 14.98 -20.06
C TRP A 191 -15.50 16.16 -19.48
N THR A 192 -16.17 17.02 -18.71
CA THR A 192 -15.53 18.04 -17.88
C THR A 192 -14.91 17.36 -16.67
N GLU A 193 -13.66 17.71 -16.38
CA GLU A 193 -12.93 17.19 -15.23
C GLU A 193 -12.92 18.22 -14.11
N ASN A 194 -13.23 17.77 -12.90
CA ASN A 194 -13.20 18.60 -11.72
C ASN A 194 -12.51 17.85 -10.57
N ILE A 195 -11.72 18.59 -9.79
CA ILE A 195 -11.06 18.07 -8.60
C ILE A 195 -11.84 18.58 -7.39
N PHE A 196 -12.28 17.67 -6.54
CA PHE A 196 -12.96 17.99 -5.28
C PHE A 196 -12.12 17.53 -4.09
N ASP A 197 -12.28 18.17 -2.94
CA ASP A 197 -11.96 17.49 -1.69
C ASP A 197 -13.04 16.45 -1.38
N VAL A 198 -12.65 15.29 -0.84
CA VAL A 198 -13.60 14.22 -0.49
C VAL A 198 -14.72 14.71 0.46
N LYS A 199 -14.41 15.66 1.36
CA LYS A 199 -15.39 16.28 2.27
C LYS A 199 -16.54 17.01 1.54
N GLU A 200 -16.31 17.44 0.30
CA GLU A 200 -17.30 18.15 -0.52
C GLU A 200 -18.31 17.18 -1.16
N LEU A 201 -18.05 15.87 -1.13
CA LEU A 201 -18.89 14.85 -1.74
C LEU A 201 -20.10 14.43 -0.89
N HIS A 202 -20.49 15.20 0.12
CA HIS A 202 -21.60 14.85 1.03
C HIS A 202 -22.95 14.63 0.31
N ASN A 203 -23.17 15.29 -0.84
CA ASN A 203 -24.38 15.13 -1.66
C ASN A 203 -24.25 14.10 -2.79
N PHE A 204 -23.12 13.40 -2.87
CA PHE A 204 -22.90 12.39 -3.90
C PHE A 204 -23.30 11.01 -3.38
N VAL A 205 -23.90 10.22 -4.27
CA VAL A 205 -24.29 8.82 -4.01
C VAL A 205 -23.44 7.90 -4.87
N ILE A 206 -22.86 6.87 -4.26
CA ILE A 206 -22.11 5.84 -4.98
C ILE A 206 -23.11 4.96 -5.71
N LYS A 207 -22.95 4.82 -7.03
CA LYS A 207 -23.81 3.97 -7.86
C LYS A 207 -23.22 2.59 -8.08
N GLY A 208 -21.90 2.46 -8.04
CA GLY A 208 -21.16 1.22 -8.34
C GLY A 208 -20.07 1.49 -9.39
N GLY A 209 -19.62 0.51 -10.16
CA GLY A 209 -18.48 0.68 -11.08
C GLY A 209 -18.53 -0.19 -12.34
N ASN A 210 -17.66 -1.20 -12.39
CA ASN A 210 -17.42 -2.02 -13.57
C ASN A 210 -18.66 -2.74 -14.12
N GLU A 211 -19.64 -3.03 -13.27
CA GLU A 211 -20.92 -3.65 -13.67
C GLU A 211 -21.73 -2.80 -14.64
N PHE A 212 -21.50 -1.48 -14.67
CA PHE A 212 -22.13 -0.57 -15.64
C PHE A 212 -21.33 -0.45 -16.94
N VAL A 213 -20.12 -0.98 -17.00
CA VAL A 213 -19.24 -0.89 -18.17
C VAL A 213 -19.58 -2.00 -19.15
N LYS A 214 -19.93 -1.63 -20.38
CA LYS A 214 -20.20 -2.58 -21.47
C LYS A 214 -19.44 -2.20 -22.73
N ASN A 215 -19.27 -3.15 -23.64
CA ASN A 215 -18.81 -2.88 -25.00
C ASN A 215 -20.00 -2.99 -25.95
N MET A 216 -20.11 -2.05 -26.88
CA MET A 216 -21.11 -2.05 -27.95
C MET A 216 -20.42 -1.94 -29.30
N ILE A 217 -21.04 -2.52 -30.34
CA ILE A 217 -20.50 -2.52 -31.70
C ILE A 217 -20.60 -1.10 -32.27
N PHE A 218 -19.49 -0.58 -32.80
CA PHE A 218 -19.48 0.66 -33.55
C PHE A 218 -20.21 0.48 -34.89
N VAL A 219 -21.12 1.40 -35.22
CA VAL A 219 -21.88 1.36 -36.48
C VAL A 219 -21.44 2.48 -37.40
N SER A 220 -21.52 3.72 -36.92
CA SER A 220 -21.16 4.91 -37.69
C SER A 220 -20.93 6.10 -36.75
N GLN A 221 -20.38 7.20 -37.27
CA GLN A 221 -20.25 8.45 -36.53
C GLN A 221 -20.34 9.68 -37.42
N THR A 222 -20.76 10.78 -36.82
CA THR A 222 -20.61 12.14 -37.36
C THR A 222 -19.59 12.90 -36.52
N ASN A 223 -19.45 14.21 -36.75
CA ASN A 223 -18.63 15.07 -35.90
C ASN A 223 -19.14 15.16 -34.45
N ASP A 224 -20.45 15.06 -34.26
CA ASP A 224 -21.11 15.36 -32.97
C ASP A 224 -21.80 14.13 -32.35
N GLU A 225 -21.95 13.03 -33.09
CA GLU A 225 -22.68 11.83 -32.63
C GLU A 225 -21.97 10.54 -33.03
N VAL A 226 -22.22 9.48 -32.27
CA VAL A 226 -21.80 8.12 -32.59
C VAL A 226 -22.98 7.17 -32.48
N GLN A 227 -23.09 6.27 -33.45
CA GLN A 227 -24.07 5.20 -33.47
C GLN A 227 -23.40 3.90 -33.02
N ILE A 228 -24.00 3.26 -32.02
CA ILE A 228 -23.52 2.00 -31.44
C ILE A 228 -24.67 1.00 -31.35
N MET A 229 -24.35 -0.29 -31.39
CA MET A 229 -25.32 -1.36 -31.36
C MET A 229 -25.03 -2.35 -30.22
N ASP A 230 -26.06 -2.72 -29.46
CA ASP A 230 -25.98 -3.77 -28.45
C ASP A 230 -25.93 -5.14 -29.14
N GLN A 231 -24.90 -5.92 -28.86
CA GLN A 231 -24.66 -7.24 -29.47
C GLN A 231 -25.73 -8.28 -29.11
N ASN A 232 -26.49 -8.09 -28.03
CA ASN A 232 -27.45 -9.09 -27.53
C ASN A 232 -28.85 -8.90 -28.13
N ASN A 233 -29.28 -7.66 -28.35
CA ASN A 233 -30.63 -7.34 -28.82
C ASN A 233 -30.65 -6.55 -30.13
N TYR A 234 -29.49 -6.19 -30.68
CA TYR A 234 -29.31 -5.44 -31.92
C TYR A 234 -29.95 -4.04 -31.93
N ASN A 235 -30.30 -3.50 -30.75
CA ASN A 235 -30.79 -2.14 -30.64
C ASN A 235 -29.67 -1.13 -30.93
N ILE A 236 -29.98 -0.16 -31.79
CA ILE A 236 -29.07 0.92 -32.14
C ILE A 236 -29.33 2.12 -31.22
N HIS A 237 -28.26 2.65 -30.66
CA HIS A 237 -28.26 3.85 -29.83
C HIS A 237 -27.43 4.93 -30.50
N VAL A 238 -27.99 6.15 -30.57
CA VAL A 238 -27.29 7.34 -31.03
C VAL A 238 -26.89 8.17 -29.81
N ILE A 239 -25.59 8.39 -29.63
CA ILE A 239 -25.04 9.12 -28.48
C ILE A 239 -24.33 10.37 -28.97
N LYS A 240 -24.69 11.51 -28.38
CA LYS A 240 -23.97 12.77 -28.58
C LYS A 240 -22.57 12.68 -27.99
N LYS A 241 -21.56 13.01 -28.80
CA LYS A 241 -20.16 13.06 -28.41
C LYS A 241 -19.93 14.21 -27.43
N PRO A 242 -19.26 13.98 -26.28
CA PRO A 242 -18.93 15.04 -25.34
C PRO A 242 -17.89 16.04 -25.88
N LYS A 243 -17.04 15.58 -26.81
CA LYS A 243 -15.99 16.36 -27.49
C LYS A 243 -15.90 15.89 -28.94
N LYS A 244 -15.33 16.71 -29.84
CA LYS A 244 -15.07 16.34 -31.23
C LYS A 244 -13.94 15.32 -31.31
N ILE A 245 -14.31 14.05 -31.18
CA ILE A 245 -13.42 12.88 -31.22
C ILE A 245 -13.87 11.92 -32.32
N LEU A 246 -12.92 11.17 -32.88
CA LEU A 246 -13.21 10.09 -33.82
C LEU A 246 -12.93 8.76 -33.15
N PHE A 247 -13.87 7.83 -33.31
CA PHE A 247 -13.70 6.43 -32.91
C PHE A 247 -13.26 5.62 -34.13
N ASP A 248 -12.21 4.83 -33.98
CA ASP A 248 -11.62 3.97 -35.01
C ASP A 248 -11.69 2.47 -34.67
N ASN A 249 -12.24 2.14 -33.51
CA ASN A 249 -12.40 0.76 -33.04
C ASN A 249 -13.78 0.20 -33.38
N ASP A 250 -13.81 -1.08 -33.74
CA ASP A 250 -15.06 -1.83 -34.00
C ASP A 250 -15.97 -1.96 -32.76
N MET A 251 -15.39 -1.81 -31.56
CA MET A 251 -16.09 -1.87 -30.29
C MET A 251 -15.83 -0.62 -29.47
N ILE A 252 -16.90 -0.01 -28.99
CA ILE A 252 -16.85 1.17 -28.13
C ILE A 252 -17.27 0.78 -26.71
N LYS A 253 -16.42 1.15 -25.74
CA LYS A 253 -16.75 1.02 -24.33
C LYS A 253 -17.72 2.12 -23.91
N ILE A 254 -18.79 1.73 -23.22
CA ILE A 254 -19.82 2.63 -22.70
C ILE A 254 -20.06 2.38 -21.22
N ILE A 255 -20.77 3.31 -20.60
CA ILE A 255 -21.31 3.20 -19.25
C ILE A 255 -22.84 3.24 -19.39
N GLN A 256 -23.52 2.17 -18.99
CA GLN A 256 -24.98 2.09 -19.00
C GLN A 256 -25.52 2.05 -17.56
N ILE A 257 -26.32 3.05 -17.19
CA ILE A 257 -26.95 3.16 -15.87
C ILE A 257 -28.45 3.29 -16.09
N GLN A 258 -29.21 2.26 -15.72
CA GLN A 258 -30.64 2.16 -16.07
C GLN A 258 -30.81 2.31 -17.59
N ASP A 259 -31.65 3.25 -18.04
CA ASP A 259 -31.91 3.51 -19.46
C ASP A 259 -30.94 4.55 -20.07
N LYS A 260 -29.97 5.05 -19.30
CA LYS A 260 -29.01 6.07 -19.78
C LYS A 260 -27.72 5.40 -20.23
N ILE A 261 -27.24 5.77 -21.42
CA ILE A 261 -25.98 5.29 -21.99
C ILE A 261 -25.04 6.49 -22.18
N PHE A 262 -23.82 6.36 -21.69
CA PHE A 262 -22.76 7.35 -21.80
C PHE A 262 -21.53 6.74 -22.48
N LEU A 263 -20.81 7.53 -23.27
CA LEU A 263 -19.49 7.12 -23.74
C LEU A 263 -18.52 7.04 -22.57
N PHE A 264 -17.76 5.96 -22.50
CA PHE A 264 -16.73 5.81 -21.48
C PHE A 264 -15.67 6.92 -21.66
N PRO A 265 -15.31 7.68 -20.61
CA PRO A 265 -14.30 8.72 -20.73
C PRO A 265 -12.96 8.15 -21.19
N ILE A 266 -12.51 8.58 -22.37
CA ILE A 266 -11.20 8.19 -22.90
C ILE A 266 -10.17 9.13 -22.28
N SER A 267 -9.04 8.58 -21.85
CA SER A 267 -7.86 9.39 -21.52
C SER A 267 -7.39 10.09 -22.78
N LEU A 268 -7.63 11.40 -22.88
CA LEU A 268 -7.01 12.26 -23.90
C LEU A 268 -5.51 12.39 -23.67
#